data_AF-A0A143XZE0-F1
#
_entry.id   AF-A0A143XZE0-F1
#
_cell.length_a   1.000
_cell.length_b   1.000
_cell.length_c   1.000
_cell.angle_alpha   90.00
_cell.angle_beta   90.00
_cell.angle_gamma   90.00
#
_symmetry.space_group_name_H-M   'P 1'
#
loop_
_entity.id
_entity.type
_entity.pdbx_description
1 polymer ?
#
loop_
_entity_poly.entity_id
_entity_poly.type
_entity_poly.pdbx_seq_one_letter_code
_entity_poly.pdbx_strand_id
1 'polypeptide(L)' 'MKLTLDIGSVEPAFADRKILQGVYIRIETGAVTGLLGSNGSANRV' A
#
# COMPACT_ATOMS: atom_id res chain seq x y z
N MET A 1 -14.26 1.13 -19.69
CA MET A 1 -13.87 0.42 -18.45
C MET A 1 -12.45 0.83 -18.10
N LYS A 2 -12.19 1.22 -16.85
CA LYS A 2 -10.82 1.47 -16.38
C LYS A 2 -10.26 0.18 -15.77
N LEU A 3 -8.96 -0.04 -15.96
CA LEU A 3 -8.21 -1.11 -15.28
C LEU A 3 -7.93 -0.67 -13.84
N THR A 4 -8.02 -1.60 -12.90
CA THR A 4 -7.74 -1.35 -11.49
C THR A 4 -6.59 -2.23 -11.01
N LEU A 5 -5.65 -1.63 -10.26
CA LEU A 5 -4.73 -2.38 -9.41
C LEU A 5 -5.39 -2.57 -8.05
N ASP A 6 -5.45 -3.81 -7.57
CA ASP A 6 -6.14 -4.18 -6.34
C ASP A 6 -5.24 -5.13 -5.53
N ILE A 7 -4.96 -4.75 -4.28
CA ILE A 7 -4.24 -5.59 -3.33
C ILE A 7 -4.86 -5.41 -1.93
N GLY A 8 -5.11 -6.52 -1.25
CA GLY A 8 -5.76 -6.53 0.05
C GLY A 8 -5.04 -7.36 1.09
N SER A 9 -5.37 -7.10 2.36
CA SER A 9 -4.80 -7.77 3.52
C SER A 9 -3.27 -7.78 3.52
N VAL A 10 -2.66 -6.66 3.09
CA VAL A 10 -1.22 -6.52 3.01
C VAL A 10 -0.64 -6.41 4.41
N GLU A 11 0.12 -7.45 4.81
CA GLU A 11 0.77 -7.56 6.12
C GLU A 11 2.27 -7.93 6.04
N PRO A 12 3.11 -7.19 5.28
CA PRO A 12 4.55 -7.38 5.30
C PRO A 12 5.11 -7.27 6.72
N ALA A 13 6.03 -8.17 7.04
CA ALA A 13 6.78 -8.17 8.27
C ALA A 13 8.28 -8.26 7.97
N PHE A 14 9.09 -7.69 8.85
CA PHE A 14 10.53 -7.88 8.86
C PHE A 14 10.93 -8.36 10.25
N ALA A 15 11.58 -9.53 10.28
CA ALA A 15 11.78 -10.29 11.51
C ALA A 15 10.44 -10.48 12.27
N ASP A 16 10.38 -10.06 13.52
CA ASP A 16 9.24 -10.14 14.42
C ASP A 16 8.29 -8.92 14.35
N ARG A 17 8.61 -7.91 13.53
CA ARG A 17 7.84 -6.68 13.43
C ARG A 17 6.94 -6.65 12.20
N LYS A 18 5.63 -6.52 12.42
CA LYS A 18 4.68 -6.15 11.36
C LYS A 18 4.94 -4.71 10.89
N ILE A 19 5.16 -4.54 9.58
CA ILE A 19 5.40 -3.25 8.94
C ILE A 19 4.08 -2.60 8.53
N LEU A 20 3.17 -3.38 7.96
CA LEU A 20 1.78 -2.99 7.68
C LEU A 20 0.83 -4.01 8.32
N GLN A 21 -0.40 -3.60 8.58
CA GLN A 21 -1.43 -4.40 9.23
C GLN A 21 -2.74 -4.24 8.47
N GLY A 22 -3.20 -5.31 7.81
CA GLY A 22 -4.47 -5.34 7.09
C GLY A 22 -4.68 -4.27 6.02
N VAL A 23 -3.63 -3.81 5.32
CA VAL A 23 -3.76 -2.69 4.38
C VAL A 23 -4.43 -3.13 3.08
N TYR A 24 -5.38 -2.32 2.62
CA TYR A 24 -6.07 -2.47 1.33
C TYR A 24 -5.79 -1.28 0.42
N ILE A 25 -5.39 -1.53 -0.83
CA ILE A 25 -5.09 -0.50 -1.82
C ILE A 25 -5.81 -0.86 -3.12
N ARG A 26 -6.64 0.07 -3.60
CA ARG A 26 -7.25 0.04 -4.94
C ARG A 26 -6.90 1.33 -5.68
N ILE A 27 -6.33 1.19 -6.87
CA ILE A 27 -5.93 2.32 -7.72
C ILE A 27 -6.55 2.14 -9.10
N GLU A 28 -7.20 3.19 -9.60
CA GLU A 28 -7.70 3.23 -10.97
C GLU A 28 -6.61 3.70 -11.94
N THR A 29 -6.56 3.11 -13.15
CA THR A 29 -5.71 3.62 -14.22
C THR A 29 -6.09 5.06 -14.60
N GLY A 30 -5.06 5.86 -14.91
CA GLY A 30 -5.20 7.27 -15.27
C GLY A 30 -5.26 8.22 -14.07
N ALA A 31 -5.24 7.71 -12.84
CA ALA A 31 -5.07 8.52 -11.64
C ALA A 31 -3.59 8.58 -11.22
N VAL A 32 -3.15 9.75 -10.72
CA VAL A 32 -1.90 9.87 -9.97
C VAL A 32 -2.23 9.67 -8.50
N THR A 33 -1.66 8.63 -7.88
CA THR A 33 -1.89 8.32 -6.46
C THR A 33 -0.57 8.41 -5.71
N GLY A 34 -0.49 9.32 -4.73
CA GLY A 34 0.63 9.42 -3.81
C GLY A 34 0.34 8.70 -2.50
N LEU A 35 1.32 7.94 -2.00
CA LEU A 35 1.27 7.34 -0.66
C LEU A 35 2.07 8.22 0.30
N LEU A 36 1.40 8.87 1.25
CA LEU A 36 2.01 9.80 2.20
C LEU A 36 2.03 9.21 3.61
N GLY A 37 3.05 9.57 4.38
CA GLY A 37 3.29 9.02 5.70
C GLY A 37 4.63 9.49 6.27
N SER A 38 4.77 9.37 7.58
CA SER A 38 6.02 9.65 8.29
C SER A 38 7.10 8.61 7.98
N ASN A 39 8.35 8.89 8.38
CA ASN A 39 9.42 7.90 8.33
C ASN A 39 8.98 6.60 9.04
N GLY A 40 9.15 5.47 8.33
CA GLY A 40 8.73 4.16 8.83
C GLY A 40 7.29 3.75 8.50
N SER A 41 6.51 4.58 7.78
CA SER A 41 5.13 4.26 7.37
C SER A 41 5.02 3.39 6.10
N ALA A 42 6.12 2.76 5.68
CA ALA A 42 6.18 1.89 4.49
C ALA A 42 5.70 2.55 3.19
N ASN A 43 5.86 3.87 3.08
CA ASN A 43 5.49 4.67 1.92
C ASN A 43 6.67 4.95 0.98
N ARG A 44 7.68 4.08 1.01
CA ARG A 44 8.87 4.19 0.17
C ARG A 44 8.58 3.55 -1.18
N VAL A 45 8.68 4.36 -2.25
CA VAL A 45 8.63 3.93 -3.66
C VAL A 45 10.01 3.64 -4.21
#